data_AF-A0A968YKU3-F1
#
_entry.id   AF-A0A968YKU3-F1
#
_cell.length_a   1.000
_cell.length_b   1.000
_cell.length_c   1.000
_cell.angle_alpha   90.00
_cell.angle_beta   90.00
_cell.angle_gamma   90.00
#
_symmetry.space_group_name_H-M   'P 1'
#
loop_
_entity.id
_entity.type
_entity.pdbx_description
1 polymer ?
#
loop_
_entity_poly.entity_id
_entity_poly.type
_entity_poly.pdbx_seq_one_letter_code
_entity_poly.pdbx_strand_id
1 'polypeptide(L)'
;MSNIQDTIGQNIQDRIEEELQQARAACDISGSDSPECAAAWDAVEELQAEASHQKQAKPKNSLEQYCDANPEADECRVYED
;
A
#
# COMPACT_ATOMS: atom_id res chain seq x y z
N MET A 1 9.44 -16.99 -10.63
CA MET A 1 8.02 -16.88 -10.25
C MET A 1 7.89 -15.52 -9.56
N SER A 2 7.55 -14.46 -10.30
CA SER A 2 7.35 -13.14 -9.68
C SER A 2 6.10 -13.18 -8.82
N ASN A 3 6.22 -12.73 -7.58
CA ASN A 3 5.13 -12.65 -6.64
C ASN A 3 4.22 -11.47 -7.05
N ILE A 4 2.91 -11.68 -7.11
CA ILE A 4 1.95 -10.66 -7.54
C ILE A 4 2.02 -9.42 -6.62
N GLN A 5 2.39 -9.63 -5.35
CA GLN A 5 2.64 -8.57 -4.37
C GLN A 5 3.84 -7.68 -4.73
N ASP A 6 4.89 -8.23 -5.36
CA ASP A 6 6.04 -7.43 -5.80
C ASP A 6 5.64 -6.50 -6.94
N THR A 7 4.81 -6.94 -7.89
CA THR A 7 4.35 -6.10 -9.00
C THR A 7 3.46 -4.95 -8.52
N ILE A 8 2.59 -5.20 -7.53
CA ILE A 8 1.75 -4.16 -6.93
C ILE A 8 2.60 -3.15 -6.13
N GLY A 9 3.58 -3.66 -5.38
CA GLY A 9 4.55 -2.84 -4.66
C GLY A 9 5.45 -1.99 -5.57
N GLN A 10 5.85 -2.49 -6.73
CA GLN A 10 6.58 -1.69 -7.72
C GLN A 10 5.67 -0.59 -8.30
N ASN A 11 4.41 -0.92 -8.62
CA ASN A 11 3.48 0.05 -9.17
C ASN A 11 3.16 1.22 -8.23
N ILE A 12 3.06 0.99 -6.92
CA ILE A 12 2.81 2.08 -5.97
C ILE A 12 4.03 3.00 -5.80
N GLN A 13 5.24 2.45 -5.88
CA GLN A 13 6.47 3.25 -5.78
C GLN A 13 6.64 4.16 -7.00
N ASP A 14 6.38 3.64 -8.22
CA ASP A 14 6.39 4.44 -9.45
C ASP A 14 5.40 5.60 -9.37
N ARG A 15 4.20 5.35 -8.84
CA ARG A 15 3.16 6.39 -8.64
C ARG A 15 3.57 7.43 -7.61
N ILE A 16 4.23 7.03 -6.51
CA ILE A 16 4.75 7.99 -5.53
C ILE A 16 5.81 8.89 -6.17
N GLU A 17 6.69 8.34 -7.00
CA GLU A 17 7.70 9.15 -7.71
C GLU A 17 7.06 10.14 -8.70
N GLU A 18 6.02 9.72 -9.40
CA GLU A 18 5.24 10.60 -10.28
C GLU A 18 4.57 11.74 -9.49
N GLU A 19 3.83 11.42 -8.43
CA GLU A 19 3.13 12.42 -7.61
C GLU A 19 4.11 13.35 -6.89
N LEU A 20 5.31 12.89 -6.53
CA LEU A 20 6.36 13.76 -6.00
C LEU A 20 6.81 14.81 -7.00
N GLN A 21 6.91 14.46 -8.28
CA GLN A 21 7.23 15.42 -9.34
C GLN A 21 6.07 16.39 -9.57
N GLN A 22 4.83 15.88 -9.57
CA GLN A 22 3.63 16.69 -9.73
C GLN A 22 3.44 17.67 -8.58
N ALA A 23 3.63 17.25 -7.32
CA ALA A 23 3.54 18.11 -6.15
C ALA A 23 4.57 19.24 -6.20
N ARG A 24 5.83 18.93 -6.56
CA ARG A 24 6.86 19.96 -6.74
C ARG A 24 6.47 20.96 -7.83
N ALA A 25 6.05 20.48 -8.99
CA ALA A 25 5.63 21.33 -10.09
C ALA A 25 4.41 22.19 -9.73
N ALA A 26 3.43 21.62 -9.02
CA ALA A 26 2.26 22.35 -8.53
C ALA A 26 2.69 23.48 -7.61
N CYS A 27 3.54 23.21 -6.62
CA CYS A 27 4.06 24.23 -5.70
C CYS A 27 4.90 25.30 -6.41
N ASP A 28 5.71 24.93 -7.41
CA ASP A 28 6.50 25.89 -8.19
C ASP A 28 5.61 26.82 -9.03
N ILE A 29 4.46 26.33 -9.52
CA ILE A 29 3.52 27.10 -10.35
C ILE A 29 2.57 27.96 -9.51
N SER A 30 2.00 27.38 -8.45
CA SER A 30 0.93 27.99 -7.65
C SER A 30 1.45 28.72 -6.39
N GLY A 31 2.70 28.46 -6.00
CA GLY A 31 3.30 28.96 -4.77
C GLY A 31 3.25 27.93 -3.64
N SER A 32 4.26 27.97 -2.76
CA SER A 32 4.43 26.98 -1.69
C SER A 32 3.30 26.95 -0.66
N ASP A 33 2.64 28.08 -0.43
CA ASP A 33 1.55 28.21 0.56
C ASP A 33 0.16 28.16 -0.09
N SER A 34 0.09 27.74 -1.37
CA SER A 34 -1.17 27.64 -2.09
C SER A 34 -1.97 26.39 -1.68
N PRO A 35 -3.31 26.44 -1.76
CA PRO A 35 -4.15 25.27 -1.58
C PRO A 35 -3.82 24.14 -2.57
N GLU A 36 -3.42 24.48 -3.79
CA GLU A 36 -3.07 23.52 -4.84
C GLU A 36 -1.78 22.76 -4.51
N CYS A 37 -0.77 23.46 -3.99
CA CYS A 37 0.45 22.83 -3.48
C CYS A 37 0.16 21.88 -2.31
N ALA A 38 -0.67 22.31 -1.35
CA ALA A 38 -1.07 21.49 -0.21
C ALA A 38 -1.81 20.22 -0.65
N ALA A 39 -2.80 20.35 -1.54
CA ALA A 39 -3.56 19.20 -2.05
C ALA A 39 -2.69 18.21 -2.83
N ALA A 40 -1.68 18.68 -3.55
CA ALA A 40 -0.76 17.80 -4.26
C ALA A 40 0.16 17.03 -3.29
N TRP A 41 0.58 17.65 -2.18
CA TRP A 41 1.30 16.95 -1.12
C TRP A 41 0.42 15.97 -0.35
N ASP A 42 -0.85 16.29 -0.10
CA ASP A 42 -1.80 15.34 0.52
C ASP A 42 -1.90 14.05 -0.30
N ALA A 43 -1.94 14.14 -1.63
CA ALA A 43 -1.97 12.97 -2.51
C ALA A 43 -0.70 12.10 -2.37
N VAL A 44 0.47 12.72 -2.22
CA VAL A 44 1.74 12.01 -1.96
C VAL A 44 1.70 11.32 -0.59
N GLU A 45 1.21 11.99 0.44
CA GLU A 45 1.13 11.44 1.80
C GLU A 45 0.21 10.21 1.85
N GLU A 46 -0.95 10.26 1.20
CA GLU A 46 -1.88 9.13 1.13
C GLU A 46 -1.26 7.91 0.42
N LEU A 47 -0.56 8.11 -0.69
CA LEU A 47 0.12 7.01 -1.38
C LEU A 47 1.25 6.40 -0.53
N GLN A 48 1.99 7.22 0.20
CA GLN A 48 3.01 6.72 1.12
C GLN A 48 2.41 5.96 2.30
N ALA A 49 1.25 6.40 2.81
CA ALA A 49 0.51 5.70 3.85
C ALA A 49 0.07 4.31 3.38
N GLU A 50 -0.50 4.21 2.18
CA GLU A 50 -0.88 2.94 1.56
C GLU A 50 0.33 2.04 1.31
N ALA A 51 1.46 2.58 0.82
CA ALA A 51 2.69 1.81 0.63
C ALA A 51 3.24 1.26 1.96
N SER A 52 3.11 2.02 3.05
CA SER A 52 3.45 1.55 4.40
C SER A 52 2.49 0.47 4.88
N HIS A 53 1.19 0.64 4.66
CA HIS A 53 0.16 -0.32 5.02
C HIS A 53 0.38 -1.67 4.31
N GLN A 54 0.68 -1.65 3.01
CA GLN A 54 1.01 -2.85 2.25
C GLN A 54 2.25 -3.56 2.77
N LYS A 55 3.27 -2.83 3.25
CA LYS A 55 4.47 -3.42 3.89
C LYS A 55 4.17 -4.04 5.25
N GLN A 56 3.18 -3.51 5.97
CA GLN A 56 2.77 -4.02 7.28
C GLN A 56 1.86 -5.25 7.17
N ALA A 57 1.21 -5.46 6.02
CA ALA A 57 0.46 -6.67 5.74
C ALA A 57 1.42 -7.87 5.77
N LYS A 58 1.40 -8.61 6.89
CA LYS A 58 2.23 -9.81 7.03
C LYS A 58 1.78 -10.84 6.01
N PRO A 59 2.69 -11.39 5.18
CA PRO A 59 2.34 -12.52 4.35
C PRO A 59 1.89 -13.66 5.25
N LYS A 60 0.75 -14.27 4.91
CA LYS A 60 0.22 -15.43 5.64
C LYS A 60 1.29 -16.51 5.69
N ASN A 61 1.53 -17.06 6.86
CA ASN A 61 2.43 -18.20 7.03
C ASN A 61 1.80 -19.46 6.43
N SER A 62 2.58 -20.54 6.33
CA SER A 62 2.12 -21.78 5.67
C SER A 62 0.87 -22.39 6.31
N LEU A 63 0.71 -22.27 7.63
CA LEU A 63 -0.48 -22.76 8.32
C LEU A 63 -1.70 -21.87 8.05
N GLU A 64 -1.54 -20.55 8.08
CA GLU A 64 -2.62 -19.60 7.76
C GLU A 64 -3.14 -19.81 6.33
N GLN A 65 -2.24 -19.96 5.34
CA GLN A 65 -2.63 -20.25 3.96
C GLN A 65 -3.32 -21.61 3.83
N TYR A 66 -2.86 -22.61 4.57
CA TYR A 66 -3.47 -23.94 4.57
C TYR A 66 -4.88 -23.91 5.16
N CYS A 67 -5.07 -23.19 6.27
CA CYS A 67 -6.36 -23.06 6.95
C CYS A 67 -7.38 -22.22 6.16
N ASP A 68 -6.94 -21.23 5.37
CA ASP A 68 -7.85 -20.54 4.44
C ASP A 68 -8.43 -21.49 3.38
N ALA A 69 -7.63 -22.46 2.92
CA ALA A 69 -8.02 -23.40 1.88
C ALA A 69 -8.72 -24.65 2.43
N ASN A 70 -8.49 -24.99 3.70
CA ASN A 70 -9.02 -26.20 4.36
C ASN A 70 -9.54 -25.83 5.77
N PRO A 71 -10.64 -25.05 5.87
CA PRO A 71 -11.16 -24.60 7.17
C PRO A 71 -11.62 -25.74 8.08
N GLU A 72 -11.98 -26.90 7.53
CA GLU A 72 -12.41 -28.08 8.27
C GLU A 72 -11.28 -28.97 8.81
N ALA A 73 -10.02 -28.71 8.38
CA ALA A 73 -8.86 -29.45 8.82
C ALA A 73 -8.71 -29.37 10.35
N ASP A 74 -8.22 -30.45 10.96
CA ASP A 74 -8.12 -30.56 12.42
C ASP A 74 -7.28 -29.43 13.02
N GLU A 75 -6.22 -29.00 12.32
CA GLU A 75 -5.32 -27.91 12.70
C GLU A 75 -5.93 -26.50 12.57
N CYS A 76 -7.10 -26.38 11.94
CA CYS A 76 -7.71 -25.11 11.54
C CYS A 76 -9.08 -24.85 12.20
N ARG A 77 -9.60 -25.81 12.98
CA ARG A 77 -10.88 -25.64 13.69
C ARG A 77 -10.75 -24.57 14.76
N VAL A 78 -11.49 -23.49 14.57
CA VAL A 78 -11.70 -22.44 15.56
C VAL A 78 -13.04 -22.67 16.24
N TYR A 79 -13.06 -22.70 17.57
CA TYR A 79 -14.28 -22.80 18.37
C TYR A 79 -14.59 -21.42 18.94
N GLU A 80 -15.84 -20.96 18.81
CA GLU A 80 -16.30 -19.76 19.52
C GLU A 80 -16.61 -20.13 20.98
N ASP A 81 -16.12 -19.32 21.92
CA ASP A 81 -16.37 -19.45 23.37
C ASP A 81 -17.79 -18.99 23.76
#